data_AF-A0A847LVP5-F1
#
_entry.id   AF-A0A847LVP5-F1
#
_cell.length_a   1.000
_cell.length_b   1.000
_cell.length_c   1.000
_cell.angle_alpha   90.00
_cell.angle_beta   90.00
_cell.angle_gamma   90.00
#
_symmetry.space_group_name_H-M   'P 1'
#
loop_
_entity.id
_entity.type
_entity.pdbx_description
1 polymer ?
#
loop_
_entity_poly.entity_id
_entity_poly.type
_entity_poly.pdbx_seq_one_letter_code
_entity_poly.pdbx_strand_id
1 'polypeptide(L)'
;MSVTLILNGGIKSCCSVTPTEVVKNSVRSWLPEEVELKVIDITNEPYELSGLAATAEKYFKEKVYPLVYVKDQLAMIGGVPNKKELLGMVKGEIEFGITEKDIVEAAKSLGYAE
;
A
#
# COMPACT_ATOMS: atom_id res chain seq x y z
N MET A 1 8.59 5.85 13.93
CA MET A 1 7.78 4.83 13.23
C MET A 1 7.17 5.52 12.03
N SER A 2 7.16 4.90 10.85
CA SER A 2 6.65 5.52 9.63
C SER A 2 5.60 4.66 8.95
N VAL A 3 4.68 5.31 8.25
CA VAL A 3 3.75 4.68 7.32
C VAL A 3 3.93 5.38 5.98
N THR A 4 4.20 4.62 4.93
CA THR A 4 4.34 5.16 3.57
C THR A 4 3.22 4.60 2.69
N LEU A 5 2.46 5.49 2.05
CA LEU A 5 1.49 5.14 1.02
C LEU A 5 2.05 5.58 -0.34
N ILE A 6 2.04 4.66 -1.30
CA ILE A 6 2.31 4.97 -2.71
C ILE A 6 1.01 4.81 -3.47
N LEU A 7 0.56 5.90 -4.10
CA LEU A 7 -0.70 6.01 -4.82
C LEU A 7 -0.44 6.25 -6.31
N ASN A 8 -1.45 5.96 -7.13
CA ASN A 8 -1.48 6.28 -8.56
C ASN A 8 -2.74 7.10 -8.86
N GLY A 9 -2.71 8.40 -8.51
CA GLY A 9 -3.83 9.31 -8.67
C GLY A 9 -4.96 9.07 -7.66
N GLY A 10 -4.62 8.72 -6.42
CA GLY A 10 -5.59 8.39 -5.36
C GLY A 10 -5.99 6.92 -5.29
N ILE A 11 -7.11 6.64 -4.61
CA ILE A 11 -7.70 5.29 -4.52
C ILE A 11 -8.82 5.18 -5.55
N LYS A 12 -8.64 4.27 -6.52
CA LYS A 12 -9.60 4.02 -7.60
C LYS A 12 -10.56 2.91 -7.20
N SER A 13 -11.85 3.16 -7.34
CA SER A 13 -12.93 2.18 -7.20
C SER A 13 -13.74 2.14 -8.50
N CYS A 14 -14.60 1.13 -8.68
CA CYS A 14 -15.33 0.91 -9.94
C CYS A 14 -16.12 2.13 -10.46
N CYS A 15 -16.51 3.07 -9.59
CA CYS A 15 -17.32 4.24 -9.93
C CYS A 15 -16.77 5.58 -9.43
N SER A 16 -15.62 5.60 -8.74
CA SER A 16 -15.13 6.81 -8.09
C SER A 16 -13.63 6.78 -7.85
N VAL A 17 -13.04 7.97 -7.71
CA VAL A 17 -11.65 8.14 -7.29
C VAL A 17 -11.63 8.97 -6.02
N THR A 18 -11.08 8.41 -4.94
CA THR A 18 -10.78 9.17 -3.73
C THR A 18 -9.45 9.90 -3.92
N PRO A 19 -9.42 11.25 -3.96
CA PRO A 19 -8.20 11.99 -4.24
C PRO A 19 -7.11 11.79 -3.19
N THR A 20 -5.85 11.89 -3.60
CA THR A 20 -4.67 11.74 -2.75
C THR A 20 -4.72 12.56 -1.45
N GLU A 21 -5.13 13.83 -1.51
CA GLU A 21 -5.24 14.66 -0.31
C GLU A 21 -6.31 14.16 0.67
N VAL A 22 -7.42 13.60 0.16
CA VAL A 22 -8.47 13.02 1.00
C VAL A 22 -7.95 11.74 1.67
N VAL A 23 -7.22 10.90 0.93
CA VAL A 23 -6.59 9.68 1.46
C VAL A 23 -5.58 10.04 2.56
N LYS A 24 -4.70 11.00 2.27
CA LYS A 24 -3.68 11.50 3.21
C LYS A 24 -4.32 12.00 4.51
N ASN A 25 -5.33 12.87 4.42
CA ASN A 25 -6.02 13.41 5.59
C ASN A 25 -6.74 12.31 6.39
N SER A 26 -7.38 11.36 5.70
CA SER A 26 -8.06 10.24 6.33
C SER A 26 -7.08 9.37 7.12
N VAL A 27 -5.98 8.92 6.50
CA VAL A 27 -4.98 8.07 7.13
C VAL A 27 -4.24 8.83 8.25
N ARG A 28 -3.91 10.11 8.06
CA ARG A 28 -3.28 10.96 9.09
C ARG A 28 -4.13 11.04 10.36
N SER A 29 -5.45 11.11 10.22
CA SER A 29 -6.39 11.15 11.37
C SER A 29 -6.45 9.85 12.17
N TRP A 30 -5.95 8.75 11.59
CA TRP A 30 -5.90 7.46 12.26
C TRP A 30 -4.63 7.28 13.07
N LEU A 31 -3.53 7.89 12.62
CA LEU A 31 -2.19 7.67 13.14
C LEU A 31 -1.86 8.58 14.33
N PRO A 32 -1.23 8.05 15.40
CA PRO A 32 -0.68 8.84 16.49
C PRO A 32 0.31 9.90 15.98
N GLU A 33 0.41 11.05 16.65
CA GLU A 33 1.23 12.19 16.19
C GLU A 33 2.71 11.84 16.00
N GLU A 34 3.25 10.90 16.77
CA GLU A 34 4.64 10.44 16.66
C GLU A 34 4.91 9.53 15.45
N VAL A 35 3.87 9.09 14.75
CA VAL A 35 3.99 8.26 13.55
C VAL A 35 4.07 9.18 12.34
N GLU A 36 5.16 9.08 11.59
CA GLU A 36 5.33 9.82 10.35
C GLU A 36 4.45 9.19 9.26
N LEU A 37 3.72 10.03 8.52
CA LEU A 37 2.96 9.61 7.35
C LEU A 37 3.56 10.23 6.09
N LYS A 38 4.10 9.38 5.22
CA LYS A 38 4.55 9.76 3.89
C LYS A 38 3.52 9.29 2.86
N VAL A 39 3.08 10.19 1.98
CA VAL A 39 2.19 9.84 0.86
C VAL A 39 2.85 10.31 -0.42
N ILE A 40 3.12 9.37 -1.32
CA ILE A 40 3.72 9.60 -2.63
C ILE A 40 2.64 9.30 -3.67
N ASP A 41 2.37 10.25 -4.55
CA ASP A 41 1.49 10.03 -5.70
C ASP A 41 2.32 10.05 -6.97
N ILE A 42 2.43 8.89 -7.62
CA ILE A 42 3.31 8.71 -8.76
C ILE A 42 2.88 9.51 -9.99
N THR A 43 1.64 10.03 -9.98
CA THR A 43 1.15 10.92 -11.04
C THR A 43 1.78 12.32 -10.97
N ASN A 44 2.30 12.70 -9.80
CA ASN A 44 2.94 14.00 -9.57
C ASN A 44 4.46 13.87 -9.39
N GLU A 45 4.92 12.78 -8.80
CA GLU A 45 6.34 12.53 -8.52
C GLU A 45 6.70 11.11 -8.96
N PRO A 46 7.57 10.92 -9.98
CA PRO A 46 8.00 9.59 -10.38
C PRO A 46 8.62 8.82 -9.21
N TYR A 47 8.17 7.58 -9.03
CA TYR A 47 8.68 6.70 -7.98
C TYR A 47 9.06 5.35 -8.60
N GLU A 48 10.30 4.93 -8.40
CA GLU A 48 10.79 3.64 -8.89
C GLU A 48 10.50 2.55 -7.85
N LEU A 49 9.65 1.59 -8.21
CA LEU A 49 9.41 0.43 -7.38
C LEU A 49 10.64 -0.48 -7.34
N SER A 50 10.94 -1.04 -6.18
CA SER A 50 12.03 -1.99 -5.98
C SER A 50 11.58 -3.19 -5.13
N GLY A 51 12.40 -4.24 -5.12
CA GLY A 51 12.15 -5.44 -4.32
C GLY A 51 10.78 -6.06 -4.57
N LEU A 52 10.04 -6.32 -3.48
CA LEU A 52 8.73 -6.97 -3.52
C LEU A 52 7.68 -6.18 -4.31
N ALA A 53 7.69 -4.84 -4.25
CA ALA A 53 6.73 -4.04 -5.00
C ALA A 53 6.99 -4.12 -6.51
N ALA A 54 8.25 -4.14 -6.93
CA ALA A 54 8.60 -4.38 -8.33
C ALA A 54 8.21 -5.80 -8.78
N THR A 55 8.38 -6.81 -7.92
CA THR A 55 7.90 -8.17 -8.21
C THR A 55 6.38 -8.23 -8.35
N ALA A 56 5.64 -7.57 -7.46
CA ALA A 56 4.19 -7.46 -7.55
C ALA A 56 3.75 -6.75 -8.85
N GLU A 57 4.45 -5.70 -9.25
CA GLU A 57 4.12 -4.94 -10.47
C GLU A 57 4.26 -5.80 -11.74
N LYS A 58 5.20 -6.74 -11.78
CA LYS A 58 5.34 -7.67 -12.92
C LYS A 58 4.05 -8.43 -13.19
N TYR A 59 3.36 -8.88 -12.14
CA TYR A 59 2.11 -9.65 -12.22
C TYR A 59 0.87 -8.77 -12.30
N PHE A 60 0.75 -7.78 -11.41
CA PHE A 60 -0.50 -7.03 -11.22
C PHE A 60 -0.56 -5.71 -11.99
N LYS A 61 0.56 -5.26 -12.58
CA LYS A 61 0.67 -3.97 -13.29
C LYS A 61 0.17 -2.82 -12.41
N GLU A 62 -0.62 -1.90 -12.95
CA GLU A 62 -1.18 -0.76 -12.20
C GLU A 62 -2.07 -1.15 -11.01
N LYS A 63 -2.52 -2.41 -10.91
CA LYS A 63 -3.35 -2.90 -9.80
C LYS A 63 -2.56 -3.10 -8.50
N VAL A 64 -1.23 -2.91 -8.51
CA VAL A 64 -0.43 -2.90 -7.27
C VAL A 64 -0.77 -1.72 -6.38
N TYR A 65 -1.29 -0.63 -6.94
CA TYR A 65 -1.61 0.57 -6.19
C TYR A 65 -2.99 0.48 -5.54
N PRO A 66 -3.14 0.98 -4.31
CA PRO A 66 -2.09 1.57 -3.47
C PRO A 66 -1.14 0.55 -2.85
N LEU A 67 0.13 0.93 -2.66
CA LEU A 67 1.11 0.17 -1.87
C LEU A 67 1.23 0.81 -0.48
N VAL A 68 1.23 -0.02 0.56
CA VAL A 68 1.35 0.45 1.95
C VAL A 68 2.54 -0.19 2.62
N TYR A 69 3.42 0.63 3.17
CA TYR A 69 4.56 0.23 3.97
C TYR A 69 4.40 0.70 5.41
N VAL A 70 4.79 -0.13 6.35
CA VAL A 70 4.95 0.25 7.77
C VAL A 70 6.41 0.03 8.12
N LYS A 71 7.08 1.09 8.62
CA LYS A 71 8.54 1.23 8.61
C LYS A 71 9.04 1.16 7.16
N ASP A 72 9.59 0.03 6.76
CA ASP A 72 10.09 -0.24 5.40
C ASP A 72 9.57 -1.58 4.85
N GLN A 73 8.61 -2.20 5.54
CA GLN A 73 8.08 -3.51 5.20
C GLN A 73 6.74 -3.36 4.48
N LEU A 74 6.62 -4.04 3.33
CA LEU A 74 5.41 -4.02 2.52
C LEU A 74 4.28 -4.72 3.27
N ALA A 75 3.28 -3.95 3.69
CA ALA A 75 2.17 -4.41 4.49
C ALA A 75 0.94 -4.75 3.65
N MET A 76 0.69 -4.02 2.56
CA MET A 76 -0.46 -4.22 1.68
C MET A 76 -0.16 -3.82 0.23
N ILE A 77 -0.77 -4.56 -0.72
CA ILE A 77 -0.75 -4.29 -2.16
C ILE A 77 -2.19 -4.14 -2.63
N GLY A 78 -2.47 -3.14 -3.49
CA GLY A 78 -3.78 -2.94 -4.12
C GLY A 78 -4.87 -2.46 -3.15
N GLY A 79 -4.52 -2.06 -1.93
CA GLY A 79 -5.48 -1.69 -0.89
C GLY A 79 -4.86 -0.90 0.26
N VAL A 80 -5.72 -0.30 1.09
CA VAL A 80 -5.32 0.39 2.32
C VAL A 80 -5.91 -0.37 3.51
N PRO A 81 -5.12 -0.75 4.53
CA PRO A 81 -5.64 -1.39 5.72
C PRO A 81 -6.66 -0.49 6.41
N ASN A 82 -7.66 -1.07 7.07
CA ASN A 82 -8.59 -0.26 7.84
C ASN A 82 -7.88 0.37 9.07
N LYS A 83 -8.52 1.36 9.69
CA LYS A 83 -7.96 2.08 10.85
C LYS A 83 -7.44 1.14 11.95
N LYS A 84 -8.18 0.08 12.28
CA LYS A 84 -7.80 -0.86 13.35
C LYS A 84 -6.58 -1.68 12.95
N GLU A 85 -6.56 -2.20 11.74
CA GLU A 85 -5.43 -2.97 11.21
C GLU A 85 -4.16 -2.14 11.14
N LEU A 86 -4.23 -0.93 10.56
CA LEU A 86 -3.08 -0.06 10.43
C LEU A 86 -2.50 0.32 11.81
N LEU A 87 -3.36 0.65 12.77
CA LEU A 87 -2.93 0.94 14.14
C LEU A 87 -2.29 -0.28 14.81
N GLY A 88 -2.86 -1.47 14.64
CA GLY A 88 -2.29 -2.69 15.19
C GLY A 88 -0.91 -2.99 14.60
N MET A 89 -0.73 -2.83 13.29
CA MET A 89 0.58 -2.98 12.63
C MET A 89 1.61 -1.97 13.17
N VAL A 90 1.21 -0.70 13.28
CA VAL A 90 2.04 0.37 13.83
C VAL A 90 2.43 0.11 15.28
N LYS A 91 1.55 -0.49 16.09
CA LYS A 91 1.85 -0.82 17.50
C LYS A 91 2.59 -2.16 17.67
N GLY A 92 2.75 -2.94 16.59
CA GLY A 92 3.29 -4.29 16.67
C GLY A 92 2.33 -5.31 17.30
N GLU A 93 1.03 -4.97 17.36
CA GLU A 93 -0.04 -5.85 17.85
C GLU A 93 -0.53 -6.82 16.77
N ILE A 94 -0.26 -6.51 15.50
CA ILE A 94 -0.63 -7.32 14.33
C ILE A 94 0.65 -7.60 13.55
N GLU A 95 0.94 -8.88 13.30
CA GLU A 95 1.98 -9.29 12.35
C GLU A 95 1.53 -8.98 10.91
N PHE A 96 2.47 -8.47 10.13
CA PHE A 96 2.29 -8.14 8.73
C PHE A 96 3.60 -8.38 7.99
N GLY A 97 3.57 -8.31 6.67
CA GLY A 97 4.75 -8.53 5.83
C GLY A 97 4.39 -9.44 4.67
N ILE A 98 4.27 -8.84 3.50
CA ILE A 98 4.06 -9.59 2.27
C ILE A 98 5.40 -10.20 1.87
N THR A 99 5.38 -11.48 1.51
CA THR A 99 6.53 -12.19 0.95
C THR A 99 6.39 -12.34 -0.56
N GLU A 100 7.48 -12.70 -1.23
CA GLU A 100 7.45 -13.05 -2.65
C GLU A 100 6.52 -14.24 -2.92
N LYS A 101 6.48 -15.22 -2.01
CA LYS A 101 5.58 -16.37 -2.13
C LYS A 101 4.11 -15.93 -2.14
N ASP A 102 3.72 -15.02 -1.25
CA ASP A 102 2.34 -14.50 -1.19
C ASP A 102 1.96 -13.81 -2.50
N ILE A 103 2.89 -13.03 -3.09
CA ILE A 103 2.70 -12.36 -4.38
C ILE A 103 2.47 -13.40 -5.49
N VAL A 104 3.32 -14.41 -5.58
CA VAL A 104 3.24 -15.44 -6.63
C VAL A 104 1.99 -16.30 -6.47
N GLU A 105 1.64 -16.70 -5.25
CA GLU A 105 0.42 -17.48 -4.98
C GLU A 105 -0.85 -16.68 -5.31
N ALA A 106 -0.90 -15.39 -4.96
CA ALA A 106 -1.98 -14.51 -5.35
C ALA A 106 -2.05 -14.34 -6.88
N ALA A 107 -0.91 -14.17 -7.55
CA ALA A 107 -0.85 -14.07 -9.00
C ALA A 107 -1.37 -15.34 -9.69
N LYS A 108 -0.99 -16.54 -9.22
CA LYS A 108 -1.51 -17.82 -9.73
C LYS A 108 -3.02 -17.94 -9.53
N SER A 109 -3.50 -17.66 -8.31
CA SER A 109 -4.92 -17.74 -7.96
C SER A 109 -5.80 -16.84 -8.84
N LEU A 110 -5.29 -15.66 -9.21
CA LEU A 110 -5.96 -14.69 -10.07
C LEU A 110 -5.73 -14.91 -11.57
N GLY A 111 -4.97 -15.94 -11.97
CA GLY A 111 -4.66 -16.25 -13.36
C GLY A 111 -3.64 -15.32 -14.02
N TYR A 112 -2.81 -14.63 -13.24
CA TYR A 112 -1.70 -13.79 -13.72
C TYR A 112 -0.35 -14.51 -13.81
N ALA A 113 -0.25 -15.74 -13.31
CA ALA A 113 0.93 -16.58 -13.35
C ALA A 113 0.56 -18.06 -13.50
N GLU A 114 1.44 -18.86 -14.11
CA GLU A 114 1.36 -20.33 -14.18
C GLU A 114 1.99 -20.99 -12.95
#